data_AF-A0A158Q905-F1
#
_entry.id   AF-A0A158Q905-F1
#
_cell.length_a   1.000
_cell.length_b   1.000
_cell.length_c   1.000
_cell.angle_alpha   90.00
_cell.angle_beta   90.00
_cell.angle_gamma   90.00
#
_symmetry.space_group_name_H-M   'P 1'
#
loop_
_entity.id
_entity.type
_entity.pdbx_description
1 polymer ?
#
loop_
_entity_poly.entity_id
_entity_poly.type
_entity_poly.pdbx_seq_one_letter_code
_entity_poly.pdbx_strand_id
1 'polypeptide(L)'
;MKRDTAVLLQKMHGNLRANCFPRPSGGCMCTVKQGNGVETVENYDSDEQCKLDIAAQTIHNKKQLNEEIKDRYGNYREDCFPTPSGGCKCIERNATGDKIVRKYDDGTQCEIPQKIKRTANERPSQNVRDPVRERAQANYRAVINELNEKFKGLKEGCFPRPKGCLCVVGKDQDGRDITERRMKDRDCKCQPGERGHGCPTGGT
;
A
#
# COMPACT_ATOMS: atom_id res chain seq x y z
N MET A 1 15.38 41.81 23.64
CA MET A 1 14.82 40.86 22.65
C MET A 1 14.78 39.48 23.26
N LYS A 2 13.64 39.04 23.82
CA LYS A 2 13.45 37.65 24.26
C LYS A 2 13.14 36.85 22.99
N ARG A 3 14.09 36.05 22.51
CA ARG A 3 13.84 35.13 21.39
C ARG A 3 12.82 34.11 21.90
N ASP A 4 11.68 33.99 21.23
CA ASP A 4 10.63 33.02 21.59
C ASP A 4 11.19 31.60 21.59
N THR A 5 11.61 31.15 22.78
CA THR A 5 12.14 29.80 23.02
C THR A 5 11.15 28.74 22.58
N ALA A 6 9.84 29.03 22.62
CA ALA A 6 8.79 28.17 22.10
C ALA A 6 8.91 27.89 20.59
N VAL A 7 9.29 28.89 19.78
CA VAL A 7 9.44 28.73 18.31
C VAL A 7 10.71 27.92 17.99
N LEU A 8 11.78 28.14 18.76
CA LEU A 8 13.01 27.32 18.66
C LEU A 8 12.76 25.87 19.05
N LEU A 9 12.02 25.63 20.14
CA LEU A 9 11.60 24.29 20.56
C LEU A 9 10.73 23.64 19.47
N GLN A 10 9.73 24.32 18.94
CA GLN A 10 8.85 23.76 17.90
C GLN A 10 9.58 23.39 16.61
N LYS A 11 10.59 24.18 16.21
CA LYS A 11 11.43 23.91 15.03
C LYS A 11 12.43 22.77 15.25
N MET A 12 12.88 22.56 16.50
CA MET A 12 13.78 21.46 16.87
C MET A 12 13.03 20.13 17.06
N HIS A 13 11.83 20.16 17.64
CA HIS A 13 11.01 18.98 17.96
C HIS A 13 10.61 18.12 16.75
N GLY A 14 10.65 18.66 15.52
CA GLY A 14 10.26 17.90 14.32
C GLY A 14 11.25 16.82 13.88
N ASN A 15 12.53 16.92 14.27
CA ASN A 15 13.61 16.09 13.73
C ASN A 15 14.39 15.30 14.78
N LEU A 16 13.98 15.34 16.05
CA LEU A 16 14.60 14.52 17.10
C LEU A 16 14.17 13.06 16.98
N ARG A 17 15.02 12.13 17.42
CA ARG A 17 14.60 10.73 17.60
C ARG A 17 13.45 10.66 18.60
N ALA A 18 12.60 9.64 18.47
CA ALA A 18 11.32 9.52 19.19
C ALA A 18 11.41 9.56 20.73
N ASN A 19 12.60 9.34 21.31
CA ASN A 19 12.83 9.36 22.76
C ASN A 19 13.79 10.47 23.21
N CYS A 20 14.06 11.46 22.35
CA CYS A 20 15.04 12.52 22.59
C CYS A 20 14.38 13.88 22.78
N PHE A 21 14.84 14.63 23.79
CA PHE A 21 14.32 15.95 24.16
C PHE A 21 15.45 17.00 24.16
N PRO A 22 15.25 18.18 23.56
CA PRO A 22 16.29 19.20 23.45
C PRO A 22 16.61 19.84 24.81
N ARG A 23 17.87 20.19 25.03
CA ARG A 23 18.35 20.85 26.26
C ARG A 23 18.56 22.36 26.02
N PRO A 24 18.24 23.23 27.00
CA PRO A 24 18.44 24.68 26.87
C PRO A 24 19.91 25.09 26.65
N SER A 25 20.85 24.26 27.10
CA SER A 25 22.30 24.47 26.99
C SER A 25 22.91 23.97 25.68
N GLY A 26 22.09 23.45 24.75
CA GLY A 26 22.53 22.69 23.57
C GLY A 26 22.54 21.18 23.82
N GLY A 27 22.35 20.40 22.74
CA GLY A 27 22.24 18.95 22.79
C GLY A 27 20.85 18.43 23.18
N CYS A 28 20.76 17.15 23.53
CA CYS A 28 19.51 16.50 23.95
C CYS A 28 19.73 15.43 25.02
N MET A 29 18.65 15.10 25.72
CA MET A 29 18.57 13.89 26.55
C MET A 29 17.72 12.85 25.83
N CYS A 30 18.16 11.60 25.79
CA CYS A 30 17.44 10.51 25.12
C CYS A 30 17.21 9.33 26.06
N THR A 31 15.99 8.81 26.08
CA THR A 31 15.67 7.56 26.80
C THR A 31 15.96 6.36 25.90
N VAL A 32 16.99 5.58 26.24
CA VAL A 32 17.47 4.42 25.48
C VAL A 32 17.15 3.14 26.25
N LYS A 33 16.58 2.14 25.57
CA LYS A 33 16.35 0.80 26.14
C LYS A 33 17.59 -0.06 25.89
N GLN A 34 18.23 -0.53 26.96
CA GLN A 34 19.32 -1.50 26.85
C GLN A 34 18.79 -2.91 26.56
N GLY A 35 19.67 -3.80 26.09
CA GLY A 35 19.30 -5.18 25.70
C GLY A 35 18.75 -6.05 26.85
N ASN A 36 18.85 -5.59 28.10
CA ASN A 36 18.26 -6.18 29.29
C ASN A 36 16.87 -5.62 29.65
N GLY A 37 16.32 -4.70 28.84
CA GLY A 37 15.03 -4.06 29.07
C GLY A 37 15.06 -2.86 30.03
N VAL A 38 16.23 -2.50 30.57
CA VAL A 38 16.37 -1.32 31.45
C VAL A 38 16.43 -0.06 30.59
N GLU A 39 15.58 0.92 30.92
CA GLU A 39 15.61 2.26 30.31
C GLU A 39 16.66 3.13 31.01
N THR A 40 17.59 3.67 30.23
CA THR A 40 18.61 4.61 30.71
C THR A 40 18.52 5.94 29.98
N VAL A 41 18.79 7.04 30.68
CA VAL A 41 18.83 8.37 30.09
C VAL A 41 20.25 8.69 29.67
N GLU A 42 20.47 8.87 28.37
CA GLU A 42 21.73 9.33 27.80
C GLU A 42 21.67 10.82 27.50
N ASN A 43 22.77 11.54 27.75
CA ASN A 43 22.90 12.95 27.43
C ASN A 43 23.87 13.11 26.26
N TYR A 44 23.43 13.79 25.22
CA TYR A 44 24.24 14.16 24.07
C TYR A 44 24.41 15.68 24.06
N ASP A 45 25.63 16.14 23.83
CA ASP A 45 25.96 17.57 23.83
C ASP A 45 25.84 18.21 22.44
N SER A 46 25.67 17.40 21.38
CA SER A 46 25.51 17.84 19.99
C SER A 46 24.10 17.54 19.47
N ASP A 47 23.48 18.55 18.85
CA ASP A 47 22.16 18.45 18.25
C ASP A 47 22.11 17.46 17.07
N GLU A 48 23.25 17.14 16.46
CA GLU A 48 23.38 16.16 15.36
C GLU A 48 23.12 14.74 15.85
N GLN A 49 23.57 14.40 17.07
CA GLN A 49 23.39 13.08 17.68
C GLN A 49 21.93 12.83 18.08
N CYS A 50 21.20 13.93 18.25
CA CYS A 50 19.80 13.98 18.66
C CYS A 50 18.83 13.82 17.48
N LYS A 51 19.31 14.08 16.27
CA LYS A 51 18.50 14.03 15.06
C LYS A 51 18.26 12.59 14.61
N LEU A 52 17.13 12.40 13.93
CA LEU A 52 16.90 11.21 13.12
C LEU A 52 18.05 11.06 12.10
N ASP A 53 18.38 9.82 11.76
CA ASP A 53 19.26 9.62 10.60
C ASP A 53 18.56 10.13 9.34
N ILE A 54 19.35 10.43 8.30
CA ILE A 54 18.82 11.02 7.06
C ILE A 54 17.75 10.10 6.44
N ALA A 55 17.89 8.79 6.60
CA ALA A 55 16.93 7.80 6.12
C ALA A 55 15.58 7.90 6.84
N ALA A 56 15.55 7.91 8.17
CA ALA A 56 14.34 8.04 8.97
C ALA A 56 13.69 9.42 8.79
N GLN A 57 14.49 10.49 8.69
CA GLN A 57 13.98 11.82 8.35
C GLN A 57 13.30 11.82 6.97
N THR A 58 13.90 11.18 5.98
CA THR A 58 13.32 11.09 4.63
C THR A 58 12.03 10.29 4.62
N ILE A 59 11.97 9.19 5.38
CA ILE A 59 10.75 8.39 5.55
C ILE A 59 9.64 9.25 6.20
N HIS A 60 9.98 10.01 7.24
CA HIS A 60 9.04 10.89 7.92
C HIS A 60 8.52 12.00 6.99
N ASN A 61 9.44 12.70 6.31
CA ASN A 61 9.10 13.75 5.35
C ASN A 61 8.23 13.21 4.21
N LYS A 62 8.54 12.02 3.68
CA LYS A 62 7.73 11.38 2.64
C LYS A 62 6.33 11.04 3.15
N LYS A 63 6.21 10.54 4.38
CA LYS A 63 4.91 10.24 4.99
C LYS A 63 4.07 11.51 5.13
N GLN A 64 4.64 12.59 5.66
CA GLN A 64 3.95 13.87 5.81
C GLN A 64 3.55 14.47 4.45
N LEU A 65 4.45 14.46 3.47
CA LEU A 65 4.17 14.94 2.12
C LEU A 65 3.02 14.15 1.47
N ASN A 66 3.00 12.83 1.63
CA ASN A 66 1.92 12.00 1.11
C ASN A 66 0.58 12.29 1.78
N GLU A 67 0.58 12.54 3.10
CA GLU A 67 -0.62 12.96 3.84
C GLU A 67 -1.13 14.32 3.35
N GLU A 68 -0.25 15.30 3.15
CA GLU A 68 -0.59 16.62 2.60
C GLU A 68 -1.15 16.53 1.17
N ILE A 69 -0.52 15.72 0.30
CA ILE A 69 -1.01 15.48 -1.08
C ILE A 69 -2.41 14.86 -1.05
N LYS A 70 -2.64 13.90 -0.14
CA LYS A 70 -3.94 13.24 0.01
C LYS A 70 -5.01 14.18 0.55
N ASP A 71 -4.66 15.02 1.51
CA ASP A 71 -5.58 16.02 2.05
C ASP A 71 -5.98 17.04 0.97
N ARG A 72 -4.99 17.60 0.26
CA ARG A 72 -5.21 18.67 -0.72
C ARG A 72 -5.85 18.20 -2.02
N TYR A 73 -5.49 17.00 -2.50
CA TYR A 73 -5.86 16.54 -3.84
C TYR A 73 -6.58 15.20 -3.86
N GLY A 74 -6.77 14.55 -2.70
CA GLY A 74 -7.41 13.22 -2.63
C GLY A 74 -8.88 13.22 -3.05
N ASN A 75 -9.53 14.38 -3.07
CA ASN A 75 -10.93 14.55 -3.45
C ASN A 75 -11.12 15.00 -4.90
N TYR A 76 -10.08 15.04 -5.72
CA TYR A 76 -10.21 15.44 -7.13
C TYR A 76 -11.05 14.41 -7.91
N ARG A 77 -11.80 14.89 -8.91
CA ARG A 77 -12.57 14.05 -9.84
C ARG A 77 -11.62 13.17 -10.66
N GLU A 78 -12.16 12.07 -11.18
CA GLU A 78 -11.43 11.22 -12.11
C GLU A 78 -10.92 12.02 -13.31
N ASP A 79 -9.72 11.69 -13.78
CA ASP A 79 -9.00 12.37 -14.85
C ASP A 79 -8.66 13.87 -14.59
N CYS A 80 -8.70 14.34 -13.33
CA CYS A 80 -8.25 15.67 -12.92
C CYS A 80 -6.89 15.65 -12.21
N PHE A 81 -5.95 16.47 -12.66
CA PHE A 81 -4.57 16.53 -12.16
C PHE A 81 -4.23 17.93 -11.62
N PRO A 82 -3.64 18.05 -10.42
CA PRO A 82 -3.26 19.34 -9.85
C PRO A 82 -2.16 20.04 -10.67
N THR A 83 -2.14 21.37 -10.61
CA THR A 83 -1.10 22.19 -11.24
C THR A 83 -0.27 22.93 -10.19
N PRO A 84 1.00 23.29 -10.49
CA PRO A 84 1.84 24.08 -9.58
C PRO A 84 1.22 25.44 -9.23
N SER A 85 0.36 25.97 -10.10
CA SER A 85 -0.34 27.25 -9.94
C SER A 85 -1.47 27.22 -8.92
N GLY A 86 -1.84 26.05 -8.38
CA GLY A 86 -2.95 25.88 -7.44
C GLY A 86 -4.28 25.45 -8.08
N GLY A 87 -4.38 25.47 -9.41
CA GLY A 87 -5.53 24.94 -10.16
C GLY A 87 -5.38 23.47 -10.53
N CYS A 88 -6.19 22.98 -11.49
CA CYS A 88 -6.06 21.63 -12.04
C CYS A 88 -6.31 21.57 -13.56
N LYS A 89 -5.99 20.42 -14.16
CA LYS A 89 -6.35 20.06 -15.53
C LYS A 89 -7.16 18.76 -15.53
N CYS A 90 -8.36 18.79 -16.07
CA CYS A 90 -9.24 17.64 -16.18
C CYS A 90 -9.38 17.17 -17.64
N ILE A 91 -9.39 15.86 -17.86
CA ILE A 91 -9.74 15.27 -19.15
C ILE A 91 -11.23 14.95 -19.13
N GLU A 92 -12.01 15.72 -19.89
CA GLU A 92 -13.47 15.62 -19.95
C GLU A 92 -13.90 15.18 -21.35
N ARG A 93 -15.13 14.66 -21.51
CA ARG A 93 -15.69 14.40 -22.85
C ARG A 93 -16.59 15.56 -23.27
N ASN A 94 -16.43 16.02 -24.51
CA ASN A 94 -17.33 17.01 -25.11
C ASN A 94 -18.68 16.36 -25.48
N ALA A 95 -19.63 17.16 -25.99
CA ALA A 95 -20.96 16.69 -26.41
C ALA A 95 -20.92 15.63 -27.54
N THR A 96 -19.85 15.61 -28.34
CA THR A 96 -19.60 14.63 -29.40
C THR A 96 -18.89 13.35 -28.90
N GLY A 97 -18.44 13.32 -27.64
CA GLY A 97 -17.75 12.19 -27.02
C GLY A 97 -16.21 12.22 -27.09
N ASP A 98 -15.61 13.26 -27.69
CA ASP A 98 -14.15 13.42 -27.77
C ASP A 98 -13.56 13.87 -26.44
N LYS A 99 -12.36 13.37 -26.13
CA LYS A 99 -11.62 13.77 -24.93
C LYS A 99 -10.99 15.16 -25.11
N ILE A 100 -11.36 16.10 -24.25
CA ILE A 100 -10.82 17.46 -24.19
C ILE A 100 -10.14 17.71 -22.85
N VAL A 101 -9.07 18.51 -22.86
CA VAL A 101 -8.40 18.94 -21.62
C VAL A 101 -8.93 20.29 -21.22
N ARG A 102 -9.60 20.37 -20.06
CA ARG A 102 -10.08 21.61 -19.48
C ARG A 102 -9.19 22.02 -18.31
N LYS A 103 -8.77 23.29 -18.30
CA LYS A 103 -7.97 23.86 -17.20
C LYS A 103 -8.89 24.64 -16.27
N TYR A 104 -8.69 24.45 -14.99
CA TYR A 104 -9.33 25.21 -13.91
C TYR A 104 -8.24 25.91 -13.12
N ASP A 105 -8.40 27.20 -12.83
CA ASP A 105 -7.41 27.95 -12.07
C ASP A 105 -7.55 27.76 -10.55
N ASP A 106 -8.74 27.30 -10.10
CA ASP A 106 -9.03 26.98 -8.71
C ASP A 106 -9.21 25.47 -8.52
N GLY A 107 -8.50 24.91 -7.55
CA GLY A 107 -8.51 23.48 -7.22
C GLY A 107 -9.87 22.97 -6.74
N THR A 108 -10.69 23.83 -6.12
CA THR A 108 -12.02 23.42 -5.62
C THR A 108 -12.96 23.00 -6.77
N GLN A 109 -12.75 23.57 -7.97
CA GLN A 109 -13.51 23.24 -9.17
C GLN A 109 -13.21 21.85 -9.69
N CYS A 110 -12.15 21.23 -9.18
CA CYS A 110 -11.65 19.91 -9.57
C CYS A 110 -12.11 18.83 -8.60
N GLU A 111 -12.65 19.23 -7.46
CA GLU A 111 -13.12 18.32 -6.42
C GLU A 111 -14.42 17.63 -6.83
N ILE A 112 -14.62 16.43 -6.30
CA ILE A 112 -15.89 15.74 -6.33
C ILE A 112 -16.83 16.56 -5.44
N PRO A 113 -17.94 17.13 -5.98
CA PRO A 113 -18.88 17.84 -5.14
C PRO A 113 -19.35 16.89 -4.04
N GLN A 114 -19.15 17.30 -2.78
CA GLN A 114 -19.68 16.60 -1.61
C GLN A 114 -21.20 16.72 -1.62
N LYS A 115 -21.86 15.99 -2.52
CA LYS A 115 -23.27 15.66 -2.35
C LYS A 115 -23.33 14.84 -1.07
N ILE A 116 -23.74 15.51 0.00
CA ILE A 116 -24.62 15.08 1.08
C ILE A 116 -24.59 13.56 1.26
N LYS A 117 -24.19 13.09 2.45
CA LYS A 117 -24.49 11.75 2.99
C LYS A 117 -25.66 11.18 2.21
N ARG A 118 -25.42 10.15 1.38
CA ARG A 118 -26.52 9.41 0.78
C ARG A 118 -27.39 8.94 1.93
N THR A 119 -28.43 9.70 2.26
CA THR A 119 -29.63 9.19 2.87
C THR A 119 -29.97 7.96 2.04
N ALA A 120 -30.26 6.86 2.71
CA ALA A 120 -30.41 5.52 2.16
C ALA A 120 -31.58 5.35 1.16
N ASN A 121 -31.88 6.38 0.35
CA ASN A 121 -33.01 6.46 -0.56
C ASN A 121 -32.65 6.79 -2.03
N GLU A 122 -31.38 7.03 -2.38
CA GLU A 122 -30.94 6.84 -3.77
C GLU A 122 -30.24 5.48 -3.86
N ARG A 123 -31.05 4.43 -3.92
CA ARG A 123 -30.60 3.19 -4.57
C ARG A 123 -30.11 3.61 -5.97
N PRO A 124 -28.83 3.41 -6.34
CA PRO A 124 -28.53 3.35 -7.77
C PRO A 124 -29.47 2.29 -8.32
N SER A 125 -30.25 2.62 -9.35
CA SER A 125 -31.13 1.64 -9.99
C SER A 125 -30.28 0.39 -10.22
N GLN A 126 -30.56 -0.68 -9.47
CA GLN A 126 -29.80 -1.94 -9.49
C GLN A 126 -29.97 -2.66 -10.85
N ASN A 127 -30.53 -2.00 -11.86
CA ASN A 127 -30.92 -2.53 -13.15
C ASN A 127 -30.46 -1.65 -14.32
N VAL A 128 -29.39 -0.86 -14.22
CA VAL A 128 -28.66 -0.49 -15.44
C VAL A 128 -27.69 -1.62 -15.74
N ARG A 129 -28.16 -2.64 -16.47
CA ARG A 129 -27.30 -3.64 -17.09
C ARG A 129 -26.39 -2.91 -18.07
N ASP A 130 -25.19 -2.56 -17.63
CA ASP A 130 -24.12 -2.17 -18.55
C ASP A 130 -23.61 -3.46 -19.22
N PRO A 131 -23.87 -3.65 -20.53
CA PRO A 131 -23.47 -4.87 -21.23
C PRO A 131 -21.95 -5.07 -21.23
N VAL A 132 -21.16 -4.00 -21.12
CA VAL A 132 -19.70 -4.07 -21.00
C VAL A 132 -19.31 -4.64 -19.64
N ARG A 133 -19.95 -4.18 -18.57
CA ARG A 133 -19.73 -4.67 -17.21
C ARG A 133 -20.16 -6.13 -17.05
N GLU A 134 -21.32 -6.51 -17.59
CA GLU A 134 -21.80 -7.89 -17.54
C GLU A 134 -20.86 -8.85 -18.29
N ARG A 135 -20.40 -8.45 -19.49
CA ARG A 135 -19.39 -9.20 -20.26
C ARG A 135 -18.05 -9.31 -19.53
N ALA A 136 -17.58 -8.22 -18.91
CA ALA A 136 -16.35 -8.23 -18.13
C ALA A 136 -16.44 -9.17 -16.92
N GLN A 137 -17.58 -9.17 -16.22
CA GLN A 137 -17.82 -10.08 -15.09
C GLN A 137 -17.91 -11.54 -15.55
N ALA A 138 -18.56 -11.82 -16.68
CA ALA A 138 -18.63 -13.17 -17.24
C ALA A 138 -17.23 -13.67 -17.65
N ASN A 139 -16.43 -12.84 -18.32
CA ASN A 139 -15.05 -13.17 -18.69
C ASN A 139 -14.19 -13.41 -17.44
N TYR A 140 -14.29 -12.55 -16.44
CA TYR A 140 -13.56 -12.72 -15.18
C TYR A 140 -13.94 -14.04 -14.49
N ARG A 141 -15.24 -14.36 -14.40
CA ARG A 141 -15.72 -15.63 -13.85
C ARG A 141 -15.19 -16.84 -14.64
N ALA A 142 -15.12 -16.74 -15.97
CA ALA A 142 -14.57 -17.81 -16.80
C ALA A 142 -13.08 -18.06 -16.49
N VAL A 143 -12.26 -17.01 -16.36
CA VAL A 143 -10.84 -17.13 -16.00
C VAL A 143 -10.67 -17.73 -14.61
N ILE A 144 -11.47 -17.28 -13.63
CA ILE A 144 -11.43 -17.84 -12.27
C ILE A 144 -11.81 -19.32 -12.27
N ASN A 145 -12.83 -19.72 -13.03
CA ASN A 145 -13.21 -21.14 -13.17
C ASN A 145 -12.09 -21.96 -13.81
N GLU A 146 -11.46 -21.43 -14.87
CA GLU A 146 -10.32 -22.08 -15.52
C GLU A 146 -9.14 -22.25 -14.56
N LEU A 147 -8.82 -21.22 -13.78
CA LEU A 147 -7.80 -21.30 -12.74
C LEU A 147 -8.16 -22.33 -11.68
N ASN A 148 -9.38 -22.28 -11.13
CA ASN A 148 -9.83 -23.23 -10.13
C ASN A 148 -9.70 -24.68 -10.61
N GLU A 149 -10.06 -24.97 -11.86
CA GLU A 149 -9.91 -26.32 -12.43
C GLU A 149 -8.43 -26.70 -12.65
N LYS A 150 -7.57 -25.77 -13.08
CA LYS A 150 -6.12 -26.02 -13.23
C LYS A 150 -5.40 -26.29 -11.90
N PHE A 151 -5.85 -25.66 -10.82
CA PHE A 151 -5.28 -25.84 -9.48
C PHE A 151 -5.97 -26.93 -8.66
N LYS A 152 -7.06 -27.53 -9.17
CA LYS A 152 -7.84 -28.53 -8.46
C LYS A 152 -7.04 -29.80 -8.15
N GLY A 153 -6.90 -30.06 -6.86
CA GLY A 153 -6.22 -31.24 -6.32
C GLY A 153 -4.70 -31.21 -6.44
N LEU A 154 -4.11 -30.06 -6.81
CA LEU A 154 -2.66 -29.89 -6.87
C LEU A 154 -2.07 -29.86 -5.45
N LYS A 155 -0.91 -30.49 -5.23
CA LYS A 155 -0.21 -30.45 -3.93
C LYS A 155 0.17 -29.00 -3.61
N GLU A 156 0.18 -28.64 -2.34
CA GLU A 156 0.63 -27.31 -1.90
C GLU A 156 2.09 -27.08 -2.36
N GLY A 157 2.36 -25.87 -2.85
CA GLY A 157 3.66 -25.53 -3.44
C GLY A 157 3.91 -26.10 -4.84
N CYS A 158 2.95 -26.80 -5.44
CA CYS A 158 2.98 -27.18 -6.85
C CYS A 158 2.20 -26.19 -7.73
N PHE A 159 2.71 -25.96 -8.94
CA PHE A 159 2.16 -25.03 -9.91
C PHE A 159 1.93 -25.72 -11.26
N PRO A 160 0.74 -25.59 -11.88
CA PRO A 160 0.39 -26.31 -13.10
C PRO A 160 1.23 -25.80 -14.29
N ARG A 161 1.69 -26.73 -15.13
CA ARG A 161 2.44 -26.44 -16.37
C ARG A 161 1.77 -27.19 -17.54
N PRO A 162 2.02 -26.80 -18.80
CA PRO A 162 1.48 -27.53 -19.96
C PRO A 162 1.86 -29.02 -20.02
N LYS A 163 2.96 -29.42 -19.37
CA LYS A 163 3.38 -30.81 -19.18
C LYS A 163 3.77 -31.00 -17.71
N GLY A 164 2.84 -31.53 -16.91
CA GLY A 164 3.00 -31.77 -15.48
C GLY A 164 2.96 -30.49 -14.63
N CYS A 165 3.88 -30.36 -13.69
CA CYS A 165 3.92 -29.25 -12.74
C CYS A 165 5.34 -28.91 -12.28
N LEU A 166 5.47 -27.75 -11.64
CA LEU A 166 6.66 -27.34 -10.91
C LEU A 166 6.32 -27.29 -9.42
N CYS A 167 7.05 -28.03 -8.59
CA CYS A 167 6.78 -28.12 -7.15
C CYS A 167 7.97 -27.58 -6.35
N VAL A 168 7.70 -26.77 -5.34
CA VAL A 168 8.70 -26.38 -4.34
C VAL A 168 8.91 -27.56 -3.39
N VAL A 169 10.12 -28.09 -3.34
CA VAL A 169 10.48 -29.26 -2.51
C VAL A 169 11.24 -28.89 -1.25
N GLY A 170 11.73 -27.65 -1.14
CA GLY A 170 12.44 -27.15 0.02
C GLY A 170 12.99 -25.75 -0.22
N LYS A 171 13.83 -25.28 0.70
CA LYS A 171 14.60 -24.04 0.57
C LYS A 171 16.10 -24.36 0.66
N ASP A 172 16.93 -23.62 -0.07
CA ASP A 172 18.38 -23.71 0.04
C ASP A 172 18.91 -22.99 1.29
N GLN A 173 20.23 -23.01 1.50
CA GLN A 173 20.88 -22.37 2.65
C GLN A 173 20.70 -20.83 2.65
N ASP A 174 20.41 -20.24 1.49
CA ASP A 174 20.14 -18.81 1.30
C ASP A 174 18.63 -18.49 1.37
N GLY A 175 17.78 -19.48 1.68
CA GLY A 175 16.33 -19.34 1.81
C GLY A 175 15.54 -19.29 0.50
N ARG A 176 16.18 -19.52 -0.65
CA ARG A 176 15.53 -19.57 -1.97
C ARG A 176 14.83 -20.90 -2.19
N ASP A 177 13.73 -20.88 -2.91
CA ASP A 177 12.94 -22.08 -3.17
C ASP A 177 13.67 -23.04 -4.12
N ILE A 178 13.82 -24.28 -3.68
CA ILE A 178 14.28 -25.38 -4.51
C ILE A 178 13.06 -25.96 -5.20
N THR A 179 13.03 -25.86 -6.53
CA THR A 179 11.91 -26.34 -7.35
C THR A 179 12.27 -27.61 -8.10
N GLU A 180 11.36 -28.58 -8.10
CA GLU A 180 11.44 -29.82 -8.87
C GLU A 180 10.34 -29.86 -9.94
N ARG A 181 10.70 -30.17 -11.19
CA ARG A 181 9.73 -30.31 -12.27
C ARG A 181 9.25 -31.76 -12.38
N ARG A 182 7.96 -31.99 -12.22
CA ARG A 182 7.31 -33.29 -12.41
C ARG A 182 6.59 -33.30 -13.75
N MET A 183 6.77 -34.36 -14.53
CA MET A 183 6.25 -34.43 -15.90
C MET A 183 4.86 -35.07 -16.01
N LYS A 184 4.39 -35.77 -14.96
CA LYS A 184 3.09 -36.42 -14.93
C LYS A 184 2.17 -35.70 -13.95
N ASP A 185 0.95 -35.41 -14.39
CA ASP A 185 -0.06 -34.73 -13.57
C ASP A 185 -0.39 -35.49 -12.27
N ARG A 186 -0.30 -36.82 -12.29
CA ARG A 186 -0.52 -37.65 -11.09
C ARG A 186 0.51 -37.39 -9.98
N ASP A 187 1.74 -36.99 -10.34
CA ASP A 187 2.81 -36.73 -9.38
C ASP A 187 2.67 -35.30 -8.78
N CYS A 188 1.78 -34.49 -9.38
CA CYS A 188 1.46 -33.12 -9.00
C CYS A 188 0.26 -33.02 -8.06
N LYS A 189 -0.52 -34.10 -7.93
CA LYS A 189 -1.78 -34.14 -7.18
C LYS A 189 -1.68 -35.13 -6.02
N CYS A 190 -2.45 -34.89 -4.97
CA CYS A 190 -2.56 -35.82 -3.86
C CYS A 190 -3.36 -37.05 -4.29
N GLN A 191 -2.86 -38.25 -4.02
CA GLN A 191 -3.67 -39.45 -4.19
C GLN A 191 -4.64 -39.66 -3.02
N PRO A 192 -5.75 -40.38 -3.21
CA PRO A 192 -6.68 -40.71 -2.13
C PRO A 192 -5.96 -41.43 -0.99
N GLY A 193 -5.91 -40.82 0.19
CA GLY A 193 -5.24 -41.37 1.37
C GLY A 193 -3.73 -41.10 1.47
N GLU A 194 -3.12 -40.39 0.51
CA GLU A 194 -1.70 -40.01 0.57
C GLU A 194 -1.50 -38.91 1.63
N ARG A 195 -0.63 -39.18 2.60
CA ARG A 195 -0.24 -38.25 3.67
C ARG A 195 1.22 -37.86 3.44
N GLY A 196 1.48 -36.61 3.10
CA GLY A 196 2.84 -36.17 2.77
C GLY A 196 2.97 -34.65 2.62
N HIS A 197 4.20 -34.18 2.40
CA HIS A 197 4.52 -32.76 2.24
C HIS A 197 3.70 -32.15 1.10
N GLY A 198 2.80 -31.22 1.45
CA GLY A 198 1.90 -30.55 0.52
C GLY A 198 0.56 -31.25 0.23
N CYS A 199 0.22 -32.32 0.94
CA CYS A 199 -1.13 -32.88 0.94
C CYS A 199 -1.78 -32.63 2.31
N PRO A 200 -2.66 -31.62 2.45
CA PRO A 200 -3.30 -31.35 3.72
C PRO A 200 -4.17 -32.54 4.16
N THR A 201 -4.18 -32.83 5.45
CA THR A 201 -5.13 -33.77 6.05
C THR A 201 -6.53 -33.31 5.71
N GLY A 202 -7.29 -34.17 5.03
CA GLY A 202 -8.61 -33.87 4.50
C GLY A 202 -9.45 -33.02 5.45
N GLY A 203 -9.87 -31.85 4.96
CA GLY A 203 -11.01 -31.17 5.53
C GLY A 203 -12.24 -32.04 5.25
N THR A 204 -12.85 -32.53 6.33
CA THR A 204 -14.24 -32.97 6.38
C THR A 204 -15.18 -31.96 5.75
#